data_AF-A0A842LTK0-F1
#
_entry.id   AF-A0A842LTK0-F1
#
_cell.length_a   1.000
_cell.length_b   1.000
_cell.length_c   1.000
_cell.angle_alpha   90.00
_cell.angle_beta   90.00
_cell.angle_gamma   90.00
#
_symmetry.space_group_name_H-M   'P 1'
#
loop_
_entity.id
_entity.type
_entity.pdbx_description
1 polymer ?
#
loop_
_entity_poly.entity_id
_entity_poly.type
_entity_poly.pdbx_seq_one_letter_code
_entity_poly.pdbx_strand_id
1 'polypeptide(L)' 'MPSHGSLTKAGKVRSQTPKVPAKERKGLRPLHRNRKNYIKRVLYAPSETGRA' A
#
# COMPACT_ATOMS: atom_id res chain seq x y z
N MET A 1 -12.71 -42.45 -10.19
CA MET A 1 -12.32 -41.25 -9.41
C MET A 1 -12.85 -40.04 -10.17
N PRO A 2 -13.67 -39.14 -9.58
CA PRO A 2 -14.19 -38.00 -10.32
C PRO A 2 -13.03 -37.02 -10.57
N SER A 3 -12.64 -36.87 -11.84
CA SER A 3 -11.46 -36.12 -12.28
C SER A 3 -11.61 -34.61 -12.10
N HIS A 4 -12.83 -34.12 -11.89
CA HIS A 4 -13.17 -32.70 -11.90
C HIS A 4 -13.78 -32.26 -10.58
N GLY A 5 -13.07 -31.37 -9.87
CA GLY A 5 -13.55 -30.74 -8.65
C GLY A 5 -14.65 -29.71 -8.91
N SER A 6 -15.37 -29.33 -7.86
CA SER A 6 -16.47 -28.36 -7.95
C SER A 6 -15.98 -26.95 -8.27
N LEU A 7 -16.42 -26.41 -9.42
CA LEU A 7 -16.12 -25.05 -9.88
C LEU A 7 -16.92 -23.97 -9.12
N THR A 8 -17.89 -24.34 -8.29
CA THR A 8 -18.84 -23.39 -7.68
C THR A 8 -18.19 -22.40 -6.71
N LYS A 9 -16.98 -22.69 -6.22
CA LYS A 9 -16.22 -21.81 -5.32
C LYS A 9 -15.31 -20.83 -6.05
N ALA A 10 -15.20 -20.91 -7.37
CA ALA A 10 -14.31 -20.07 -8.15
C ALA A 10 -14.68 -18.58 -7.97
N GLY A 11 -13.70 -17.75 -7.59
CA GLY A 11 -13.88 -16.31 -7.47
C GLY A 11 -14.77 -15.82 -6.31
N LYS A 12 -15.34 -16.71 -5.48
CA LYS A 12 -16.28 -16.36 -4.39
C LYS A 12 -15.78 -15.20 -3.50
N VAL A 13 -14.53 -15.27 -3.06
CA VAL A 13 -13.97 -14.25 -2.16
C VAL A 13 -13.86 -12.90 -2.87
N ARG A 14 -13.47 -12.88 -4.15
CA ARG A 14 -13.29 -11.65 -4.93
C ARG A 14 -14.62 -10.98 -5.28
N SER A 15 -15.68 -11.76 -5.52
CA SER A 15 -17.02 -11.22 -5.76
C SER A 15 -17.72 -10.77 -4.48
N GLN A 16 -17.40 -11.39 -3.33
CA GLN A 16 -17.93 -10.98 -2.02
C GLN A 16 -17.31 -9.69 -1.50
N THR A 17 -16.05 -9.39 -1.84
CA THR A 17 -15.40 -8.16 -1.38
C THR A 17 -16.00 -6.92 -2.06
N PRO A 18 -16.55 -5.95 -1.31
CA PRO A 18 -17.09 -4.73 -1.89
C PRO A 18 -15.97 -3.92 -2.56
N LYS A 19 -16.26 -3.32 -3.72
CA LYS A 19 -15.28 -2.51 -4.46
C LYS A 19 -15.07 -1.17 -3.77
N VAL A 20 -13.90 -0.97 -3.17
CA VAL A 20 -13.51 0.32 -2.56
C VAL A 20 -12.85 1.21 -3.62
N PRO A 21 -13.29 2.48 -3.79
CA PRO A 21 -12.65 3.41 -4.72
C PRO A 21 -11.27 3.82 -4.22
N ALA A 22 -10.36 4.12 -5.15
CA ALA A 22 -9.04 4.63 -4.80
C ALA A 22 -9.15 6.08 -4.29
N LYS A 23 -8.40 6.42 -3.25
CA LYS A 23 -8.25 7.81 -2.81
C LYS A 23 -7.45 8.58 -3.87
N GLU A 24 -7.92 9.77 -4.22
CA GLU A 24 -7.16 10.68 -5.08
C GLU A 24 -5.80 11.03 -4.44
N ARG A 25 -4.72 10.83 -5.20
CA ARG A 25 -3.36 11.14 -4.76
C ARG A 25 -2.64 11.89 -5.88
N LYS A 26 -2.15 13.10 -5.56
CA LYS A 26 -1.25 13.85 -6.45
C LYS A 26 0.20 13.57 -6.06
N GLY A 27 0.96 13.00 -6.99
CA GLY A 27 2.41 12.82 -6.84
C GLY A 27 3.14 14.16 -6.85
N LEU A 28 4.19 14.28 -6.05
CA LEU A 28 5.09 15.45 -6.11
C LEU A 28 6.10 15.26 -7.23
N ARG A 29 6.49 16.36 -7.89
CA ARG A 29 7.63 16.39 -8.82
C ARG A 29 8.90 15.85 -8.13
N PRO A 30 9.82 15.20 -8.87
CA PRO A 30 10.99 14.54 -8.28
C PRO A 30 11.82 15.43 -7.34
N LEU A 31 12.05 16.68 -7.71
CA LEU A 31 12.79 17.66 -6.88
C LEU A 31 12.11 17.87 -5.52
N HIS A 32 10.80 18.12 -5.51
CA HIS A 32 10.04 18.32 -4.28
C HIS A 32 9.98 17.05 -3.43
N ARG A 33 9.83 15.88 -4.07
CA ARG A 33 9.85 14.59 -3.39
C ARG A 33 11.20 14.35 -2.70
N ASN A 34 12.30 14.57 -3.41
CA ASN A 34 13.65 14.35 -2.89
C ASN A 34 13.95 15.33 -1.75
N ARG A 35 13.59 16.62 -1.88
CA ARG A 35 13.74 17.62 -0.81
C ARG A 35 12.94 17.23 0.43
N LYS A 36 11.67 16.83 0.30
CA LYS A 36 10.86 16.38 1.44
C LYS A 36 11.43 15.13 2.09
N ASN A 37 11.95 14.18 1.31
CA ASN A 37 12.59 12.98 1.83
C ASN A 37 13.85 13.32 2.63
N TYR A 38 14.70 14.23 2.13
CA TYR A 38 15.89 14.70 2.84
C TYR A 38 15.50 15.33 4.18
N ILE A 39 14.54 16.27 4.17
CA ILE A 39 14.05 16.93 5.38
C ILE A 39 13.54 15.89 6.39
N LYS A 40 12.66 14.97 5.96
CA LYS A 40 12.08 13.96 6.86
C LYS A 40 13.11 12.96 7.39
N ARG A 41 14.05 12.52 6.56
CA ARG A 41 14.96 11.40 6.88
C ARG A 41 16.29 11.82 7.49
N VAL A 42 16.71 13.07 7.28
CA VAL A 42 18.01 13.57 7.74
C VAL A 42 17.81 14.67 8.78
N LEU A 43 17.08 15.73 8.44
CA LEU A 43 16.92 16.87 9.36
C LEU A 43 16.02 16.55 10.56
N TYR A 44 14.93 15.83 10.31
CA TYR A 44 13.97 15.41 11.35
C TYR A 44 14.11 13.94 11.74
N ALA A 45 15.28 13.34 11.48
CA ALA A 45 15.55 12.00 11.98
C ALA A 45 15.49 12.00 13.51
N PRO A 46 14.77 11.06 14.15
CA PRO A 46 14.81 10.95 15.60
C PRO A 46 16.25 10.61 16.02
N SER A 47 16.78 11.38 16.98
CA SER A 47 18.02 11.04 17.66
C SER A 47 17.86 9.67 18.32
N GLU A 48 18.93 8.89 18.36
CA GLU A 48 18.98 7.54 18.94
C GLU A 48 18.33 7.47 20.34
N THR A 49 18.36 8.59 21.08
CA THR A 49 17.75 8.76 22.40
C THR A 49 16.21 8.69 22.45
N GLY A 50 15.50 8.87 21.34
CA GLY A 50 14.03 8.79 21.26
C GLY A 50 13.51 7.43 20.76
N ARG A 51 14.41 6.46 20.57
CA ARG A 51 14.08 5.06 20.23
C ARG A 51 14.23 4.21 21.49
N ALA A 52 13.46 4.54 22.52
CA ALA A 52 13.29 3.73 23.73
C ALA A 52 11.86 3.20 23.77
#